data_AF-A0A971KEG5-F1
#
_entry.id   AF-A0A971KEG5-F1
#
_cell.length_a   1.000
_cell.length_b   1.000
_cell.length_c   1.000
_cell.angle_alpha   90.00
_cell.angle_beta   90.00
_cell.angle_gamma   90.00
#
_symmetry.space_group_name_H-M   'P 1'
#
loop_
_entity.id
_entity.type
_entity.pdbx_description
1 polymer ?
#
loop_
_entity_poly.entity_id
_entity_poly.type
_entity_poly.pdbx_seq_one_letter_code
_entity_poly.pdbx_strand_id
1 'polypeptide(L)'
;MNNKFGGVWTIIKLDVLRKYLEAYTTAFKKLKYELIYLDAFAGTGEFDTRVGVIEGSTKIALDLPRFNQYIFIEQDLNKYLALNQLKKDYPHKKISIVNGDCNDEIIHIVNNYNWKYTRALAFLDPYNMELSFNTLEILAKTGAFDVWYLFPLNSATRSLRNDGDIDEPTEERLNRLFGDNDWKEKLYYENPQMNFLNNENNLIRKDQKDICCYFKNKMETVFPSVSCPICLKNSNKAPLFLLYFAVSNKDNKAQRLANNIANHIINKKQTFVCGTPQKMI
;
A
#
# COMPACT_ATOMS: atom_id res chain seq x y z
N MET A 1 0.65 -25.79 10.50
CA MET A 1 1.57 -24.88 11.24
C MET A 1 0.91 -23.52 11.28
N ASN A 2 0.45 -23.06 12.45
CA ASN A 2 -0.25 -21.78 12.57
C ASN A 2 0.70 -20.63 12.23
N ASN A 3 0.38 -19.92 11.15
CA ASN A 3 1.04 -18.68 10.77
C ASN A 3 0.88 -17.66 11.89
N LYS A 4 1.93 -17.48 12.72
CA LYS A 4 1.97 -16.43 13.76
C LYS A 4 2.23 -15.08 13.09
N PHE A 5 1.22 -14.54 12.40
CA PHE A 5 1.23 -13.19 11.85
C PHE A 5 0.85 -12.17 12.93
N GLY A 6 1.37 -10.94 12.81
CA GLY A 6 0.91 -9.81 13.63
C GLY A 6 1.96 -9.28 14.61
N GLY A 7 2.75 -8.29 14.17
CA GLY A 7 3.56 -7.48 15.08
C GLY A 7 2.84 -6.20 15.50
N VAL A 8 3.46 -5.37 16.34
CA VAL A 8 2.94 -4.02 16.70
C VAL A 8 2.59 -3.19 15.46
N TRP A 9 3.33 -3.37 14.36
CA TRP A 9 3.05 -2.74 13.07
C TRP A 9 1.67 -3.06 12.49
N THR A 10 1.17 -4.28 12.68
CA THR A 10 -0.13 -4.71 12.16
C THR A 10 -1.26 -3.99 12.90
N ILE A 11 -1.14 -3.84 14.21
CA ILE A 11 -2.09 -3.06 15.02
C ILE A 11 -2.08 -1.58 14.57
N ILE A 12 -0.88 -1.02 14.31
CA ILE A 12 -0.75 0.37 13.87
C ILE A 12 -1.46 0.60 12.53
N LYS A 13 -1.22 -0.24 11.51
CA LYS A 13 -1.82 -0.04 10.18
C LYS A 13 -3.34 -0.19 10.22
N LEU A 14 -3.86 -1.14 10.98
CA LEU A 14 -5.30 -1.37 11.09
C LEU A 14 -6.01 -0.27 11.88
N ASP A 15 -5.37 0.29 12.90
CA ASP A 15 -5.86 1.49 13.61
C ASP A 15 -5.92 2.72 12.68
N VAL A 16 -4.91 2.90 11.83
CA VAL A 16 -4.89 3.97 10.81
C VAL A 16 -6.04 3.77 9.81
N LEU A 17 -6.18 2.55 9.28
CA LEU A 17 -7.25 2.20 8.34
C LEU A 17 -8.62 2.46 8.95
N ARG A 18 -8.92 1.93 10.15
CA ARG A 18 -10.20 2.13 10.85
C ARG A 18 -10.57 3.59 10.97
N LYS A 19 -9.66 4.41 11.52
CA LYS A 19 -9.87 5.85 11.71
C LYS A 19 -10.11 6.58 10.38
N TYR A 20 -9.38 6.19 9.33
CA TYR A 20 -9.56 6.80 8.02
C TYR A 20 -10.91 6.42 7.41
N LEU A 21 -11.32 5.14 7.47
CA LEU A 21 -12.62 4.69 6.97
C LEU A 21 -13.79 5.43 7.65
N GLU A 22 -13.74 5.62 8.97
CA GLU A 22 -14.74 6.38 9.74
C GLU A 22 -14.83 7.84 9.26
N ALA A 23 -13.68 8.50 9.11
CA ALA A 23 -13.61 9.89 8.66
C ALA A 23 -14.03 10.04 7.18
N TYR A 24 -13.59 9.13 6.31
CA TYR A 24 -13.93 9.10 4.89
C TYR A 24 -15.44 8.98 4.70
N THR A 25 -16.04 7.98 5.34
CA THR A 25 -17.48 7.74 5.22
C THR A 25 -18.30 8.92 5.79
N THR A 26 -17.79 9.61 6.83
CA THR A 26 -18.36 10.84 7.37
C THR A 26 -18.26 12.02 6.38
N ALA A 27 -17.12 12.20 5.71
CA ALA A 27 -16.92 13.25 4.71
C ALA A 27 -17.90 13.13 3.53
N PHE A 28 -18.22 11.89 3.14
CA PHE A 28 -19.20 11.62 2.09
C PHE A 28 -20.66 11.60 2.57
N LYS A 29 -20.95 11.90 3.85
CA LYS A 29 -22.29 11.71 4.43
C LYS A 29 -23.41 12.47 3.74
N LYS A 30 -23.11 13.66 3.24
CA LYS A 30 -24.07 14.55 2.56
C LYS A 30 -23.96 14.52 1.04
N LEU A 31 -23.02 13.73 0.51
CA LEU A 31 -22.76 13.64 -0.92
C LEU A 31 -23.42 12.38 -1.49
N LYS A 32 -23.98 12.49 -2.70
CA LYS A 32 -24.66 11.38 -3.39
C LYS A 32 -23.66 10.56 -4.22
N TYR A 33 -22.65 9.98 -3.56
CA TYR A 33 -21.73 9.04 -4.18
C TYR A 33 -22.01 7.61 -3.73
N GLU A 34 -21.87 6.66 -4.65
CA GLU A 34 -21.73 5.25 -4.27
C GLU A 34 -20.31 5.04 -3.73
N LEU A 35 -20.20 4.50 -2.51
CA LEU A 35 -18.94 4.26 -1.84
C LEU A 35 -18.54 2.79 -1.90
N ILE A 36 -17.34 2.53 -2.40
CA ILE A 36 -16.75 1.20 -2.50
C ILE A 36 -15.56 1.09 -1.55
N TYR A 37 -15.51 0.02 -0.76
CA TYR A 37 -14.28 -0.41 -0.11
C TYR A 37 -13.67 -1.56 -0.92
N LEU A 38 -12.41 -1.40 -1.33
CA LEU A 38 -11.64 -2.42 -2.04
C LEU A 38 -10.48 -2.88 -1.16
N ASP A 39 -10.41 -4.17 -0.87
CA ASP A 39 -9.26 -4.82 -0.25
C ASP A 39 -8.61 -5.74 -1.26
N ALA A 40 -7.40 -5.40 -1.71
CA ALA A 40 -6.72 -6.13 -2.77
C ALA A 40 -5.94 -7.35 -2.27
N PHE A 41 -5.75 -7.47 -0.95
CA PHE A 41 -5.02 -8.55 -0.29
C PHE A 41 -5.79 -8.95 0.97
N ALA A 42 -7.05 -9.37 0.78
CA ALA A 42 -8.06 -9.44 1.83
C ALA A 42 -7.76 -10.47 2.94
N GLY A 43 -6.93 -11.48 2.67
CA GLY A 43 -6.57 -12.51 3.62
C GLY A 43 -7.79 -13.32 4.07
N THR A 44 -7.79 -13.77 5.32
CA THR A 44 -8.90 -14.52 5.94
C THR A 44 -9.90 -13.61 6.65
N GLY A 45 -9.63 -12.31 6.75
CA GLY A 45 -10.41 -11.34 7.52
C GLY A 45 -10.17 -11.31 9.02
N GLU A 46 -9.34 -12.21 9.54
CA GLU A 46 -8.80 -12.20 10.89
C GLU A 46 -7.46 -12.95 10.92
N PHE A 47 -6.63 -12.68 11.92
CA PHE A 47 -5.39 -13.43 12.11
C PHE A 47 -5.13 -13.73 13.58
N ASP A 48 -4.67 -14.96 13.83
CA ASP A 48 -4.27 -15.43 15.14
C ASP A 48 -2.93 -14.83 15.55
N THR A 49 -2.93 -14.13 16.68
CA THR A 49 -1.71 -13.65 17.32
C THR A 49 -1.46 -14.37 18.64
N ARG A 50 -0.27 -14.17 19.22
CA ARG A 50 0.04 -14.70 20.57
C ARG A 50 -0.86 -14.12 21.67
N VAL A 51 -1.56 -13.02 21.40
CA VAL A 51 -2.41 -12.30 22.36
C VAL A 51 -3.90 -12.43 22.05
N GLY A 52 -4.27 -13.27 21.07
CA GLY A 52 -5.66 -13.50 20.65
C GLY A 52 -5.89 -13.27 19.16
N VAL A 53 -7.14 -13.42 18.74
CA VAL A 53 -7.60 -13.14 17.38
C VAL A 53 -7.67 -11.63 17.18
N ILE A 54 -7.03 -11.12 16.12
CA ILE A 54 -7.14 -9.72 15.72
C ILE A 54 -7.96 -9.65 14.42
N GLU A 55 -8.94 -8.75 14.41
CA GLU A 55 -9.74 -8.45 13.22
C GLU A 55 -8.87 -7.89 12.10
N GLY A 56 -9.02 -8.46 10.90
CA GLY A 56 -8.38 -7.98 9.69
C GLY A 56 -9.05 -6.74 9.10
N SER A 57 -8.48 -6.23 8.02
CA SER A 57 -8.97 -5.07 7.27
C SER A 57 -10.39 -5.28 6.74
N THR A 58 -10.74 -6.49 6.30
CA THR A 58 -12.10 -6.81 5.81
C THR A 58 -13.15 -6.69 6.91
N LYS A 59 -12.95 -7.30 8.09
CA LYS A 59 -13.87 -7.15 9.24
C LYS A 59 -14.00 -5.69 9.67
N ILE A 60 -12.88 -4.98 9.80
CA ILE A 60 -12.87 -3.54 10.13
C ILE A 60 -13.75 -2.72 9.16
N ALA A 61 -13.66 -2.99 7.85
CA ALA A 61 -14.52 -2.32 6.88
C ALA A 61 -15.99 -2.78 6.97
N LEU A 62 -16.22 -4.08 7.17
CA LEU A 62 -17.56 -4.68 7.30
C LEU A 62 -18.29 -4.27 8.59
N ASP A 63 -17.61 -3.78 9.61
CA ASP A 63 -18.31 -3.28 10.81
C ASP A 63 -18.75 -1.82 10.66
N LEU A 64 -18.25 -1.12 9.63
CA LEU A 64 -18.64 0.27 9.36
C LEU A 64 -19.92 0.36 8.51
N PRO A 65 -20.96 1.10 8.92
CA PRO A 65 -22.30 1.01 8.32
C PRO A 65 -22.48 1.88 7.06
N ARG A 66 -21.47 2.07 6.19
CA ARG A 66 -21.55 3.16 5.20
C ARG A 66 -21.02 2.93 3.79
N PHE A 67 -20.22 1.89 3.53
CA PHE A 67 -19.92 1.55 2.13
C PHE A 67 -21.12 0.83 1.52
N ASN A 68 -21.43 1.20 0.27
CA ASN A 68 -22.47 0.58 -0.53
C ASN A 68 -22.04 -0.80 -1.04
N GLN A 69 -20.75 -1.00 -1.28
CA GLN A 69 -20.18 -2.26 -1.72
C GLN A 69 -18.80 -2.50 -1.12
N TYR A 70 -18.51 -3.77 -0.85
CA TYR A 70 -17.22 -4.26 -0.38
C TYR A 70 -16.69 -5.25 -1.42
N ILE A 71 -15.47 -5.04 -1.89
CA ILE A 71 -14.80 -5.89 -2.86
C ILE A 71 -13.54 -6.42 -2.23
N PHE A 72 -13.41 -7.74 -2.14
CA PHE A 72 -12.26 -8.42 -1.55
C PHE A 72 -11.61 -9.29 -2.62
N ILE A 73 -10.32 -9.08 -2.88
CA ILE A 73 -9.50 -9.92 -3.75
C ILE A 73 -8.58 -10.75 -2.85
N GLU A 74 -8.53 -12.05 -3.11
CA GLU A 74 -7.61 -12.96 -2.44
C GLU A 74 -7.18 -14.08 -3.38
N GLN A 75 -5.88 -14.23 -3.57
CA GLN A 75 -5.31 -15.21 -4.50
C GLN A 75 -5.27 -16.62 -3.90
N ASP A 76 -5.00 -16.76 -2.59
CA ASP A 76 -4.96 -18.08 -1.95
C ASP A 76 -6.38 -18.66 -1.79
N LEU A 77 -6.58 -19.84 -2.37
CA LEU A 77 -7.89 -20.50 -2.38
C LEU A 77 -8.44 -20.77 -0.97
N ASN A 78 -7.58 -21.14 -0.01
CA ASN A 78 -8.04 -21.43 1.35
C ASN A 78 -8.51 -20.16 2.06
N LYS A 79 -7.77 -19.06 1.90
CA LYS A 79 -8.17 -17.76 2.46
C LYS A 79 -9.43 -17.22 1.78
N TYR A 80 -9.54 -17.37 0.46
CA TYR A 80 -10.75 -17.04 -0.29
C TYR A 80 -11.99 -17.80 0.21
N LEU A 81 -11.85 -19.10 0.48
CA LEU A 81 -12.93 -19.90 1.06
C LEU A 81 -13.32 -19.43 2.47
N ALA A 82 -12.33 -19.02 3.29
CA ALA A 82 -12.60 -18.42 4.60
C ALA A 82 -13.37 -17.09 4.48
N LEU A 83 -13.01 -16.21 3.54
CA LEU A 83 -13.76 -14.98 3.28
C LEU A 83 -15.21 -15.25 2.84
N ASN A 84 -15.44 -16.33 2.07
CA ASN A 84 -16.80 -16.72 1.70
C ASN A 84 -17.63 -17.18 2.90
N GLN A 85 -17.01 -17.75 3.93
CA GLN A 85 -17.70 -18.01 5.20
C GLN A 85 -17.99 -16.71 5.93
N LEU A 86 -17.00 -15.81 6.05
CA LEU A 86 -17.18 -14.48 6.66
C LEU A 86 -18.33 -13.69 6.03
N LYS A 87 -18.49 -13.75 4.70
CA LYS A 87 -19.59 -13.09 3.99
C LYS A 87 -20.97 -13.49 4.51
N LYS A 88 -21.14 -14.71 5.02
CA LYS A 88 -22.43 -15.20 5.56
C LYS A 88 -22.82 -14.48 6.85
N ASP A 89 -21.86 -13.96 7.59
CA ASP A 89 -22.09 -13.23 8.84
C ASP A 89 -22.63 -11.80 8.57
N TYR A 90 -22.58 -11.33 7.32
CA TYR A 90 -23.01 -10.00 6.91
C TYR A 90 -24.04 -10.04 5.76
N PRO A 91 -25.21 -10.69 5.93
CA PRO A 91 -26.17 -10.92 4.86
C PRO A 91 -26.78 -9.64 4.28
N HIS A 92 -26.75 -8.53 5.04
CA HIS A 92 -27.28 -7.23 4.62
C HIS A 92 -26.27 -6.38 3.84
N LYS A 93 -25.01 -6.84 3.69
CA LYS A 93 -23.96 -6.10 2.99
C LYS A 93 -23.74 -6.65 1.58
N LYS A 94 -23.55 -5.75 0.62
CA LYS A 94 -23.19 -6.11 -0.76
C LYS A 94 -21.69 -6.43 -0.82
N ILE A 95 -21.35 -7.71 -0.70
CA ILE A 95 -19.95 -8.20 -0.67
C ILE A 95 -19.65 -9.01 -1.94
N SER A 96 -18.63 -8.58 -2.69
CA SER A 96 -18.04 -9.29 -3.82
C SER A 96 -16.68 -9.85 -3.40
N ILE A 97 -16.47 -11.15 -3.54
CA ILE A 97 -15.20 -11.80 -3.25
C ILE A 97 -14.68 -12.41 -4.55
N VAL A 98 -13.44 -12.10 -4.90
CA VAL A 98 -12.78 -12.51 -6.14
C VAL A 98 -11.56 -13.36 -5.79
N ASN A 99 -11.45 -14.55 -6.40
CA ASN A 99 -10.26 -15.39 -6.27
C ASN A 99 -9.35 -15.17 -7.47
N GLY A 100 -8.25 -14.44 -7.28
CA GLY A 100 -7.36 -14.07 -8.37
C GLY A 100 -6.19 -13.18 -7.92
N ASP A 101 -5.27 -12.91 -8.83
CA ASP A 101 -4.18 -11.96 -8.61
C ASP A 101 -4.71 -10.53 -8.64
N CYS A 102 -4.35 -9.72 -7.66
CA CYS A 102 -4.86 -8.36 -7.55
C CYS A 102 -4.50 -7.46 -8.74
N ASN A 103 -3.37 -7.71 -9.40
CA ASN A 103 -2.88 -6.91 -10.50
C ASN A 103 -3.78 -7.07 -11.74
N ASP A 104 -4.33 -8.28 -11.93
CA ASP A 104 -5.25 -8.59 -13.02
C ASP A 104 -6.68 -8.17 -12.66
N GLU A 105 -7.14 -8.54 -11.46
CA GLU A 105 -8.53 -8.31 -11.05
C GLU A 105 -8.88 -6.83 -10.92
N ILE A 106 -7.92 -5.98 -10.54
CA ILE A 106 -8.15 -4.53 -10.46
C ILE A 106 -8.51 -3.96 -11.83
N ILE A 107 -7.96 -4.46 -12.94
CA ILE A 107 -8.30 -4.01 -14.29
C ILE A 107 -9.79 -4.24 -14.56
N HIS A 108 -10.28 -5.44 -14.25
CA HIS A 108 -11.69 -5.79 -14.43
C HIS A 108 -12.59 -4.96 -13.53
N ILE A 109 -12.21 -4.78 -12.26
CA ILE A 109 -12.97 -3.99 -11.29
C ILE A 109 -13.09 -2.55 -11.76
N VAL A 110 -12.00 -1.89 -12.18
CA VAL A 110 -12.08 -0.47 -12.55
C VAL A 110 -12.94 -0.21 -13.79
N ASN A 111 -13.06 -1.18 -14.69
CA ASN A 111 -13.88 -1.08 -15.89
C ASN A 111 -15.37 -1.28 -15.65
N ASN A 112 -15.76 -1.81 -14.48
CA ASN A 112 -17.14 -2.15 -14.15
C ASN A 112 -17.95 -1.03 -13.48
N TYR A 113 -17.33 0.13 -13.20
CA TYR A 113 -17.98 1.23 -12.47
C TYR A 113 -17.94 2.56 -13.21
N ASN A 114 -18.96 3.37 -12.98
CA ASN A 114 -18.97 4.76 -13.41
C ASN A 114 -18.34 5.67 -12.33
N TRP A 115 -17.07 6.01 -12.51
CA TRP A 115 -16.27 6.84 -11.60
C TRP A 115 -16.72 8.30 -11.49
N LYS A 116 -17.70 8.74 -12.31
CA LYS A 116 -18.36 10.03 -12.11
C LYS A 116 -19.23 10.06 -10.85
N TYR A 117 -19.87 8.94 -10.52
CA TYR A 117 -20.83 8.82 -9.40
C TYR A 117 -20.34 7.87 -8.30
N THR A 118 -19.17 7.27 -8.48
CA THR A 118 -18.58 6.30 -7.55
C THR A 118 -17.31 6.87 -6.94
N ARG A 119 -17.10 6.62 -5.65
CA ARG A 119 -15.84 6.89 -4.96
C ARG A 119 -15.40 5.63 -4.24
N ALA A 120 -14.11 5.38 -4.25
CA ALA A 120 -13.57 4.16 -3.66
C ALA A 120 -12.44 4.47 -2.68
N LEU A 121 -12.28 3.61 -1.70
CA LEU A 121 -11.06 3.50 -0.92
C LEU A 121 -10.45 2.13 -1.17
N ALA A 122 -9.19 2.11 -1.59
CA ALA A 122 -8.42 0.88 -1.76
C ALA A 122 -7.41 0.70 -0.63
N PHE A 123 -7.40 -0.49 -0.04
CA PHE A 123 -6.35 -0.96 0.85
C PHE A 123 -5.51 -2.02 0.11
N LEU A 124 -4.23 -1.70 -0.11
CA LEU A 124 -3.28 -2.53 -0.84
C LEU A 124 -2.21 -2.99 0.16
N ASP A 125 -2.29 -4.24 0.61
CA ASP A 125 -1.50 -4.77 1.72
C ASP A 125 -0.75 -6.05 1.32
N PRO A 126 0.16 -5.99 0.33
CA PRO A 126 0.90 -7.18 -0.07
C PRO A 126 1.85 -7.64 1.04
N TYR A 127 2.10 -8.94 1.09
CA TYR A 127 3.07 -9.49 2.02
C TYR A 127 4.50 -9.23 1.53
N ASN A 128 4.71 -9.27 0.21
CA ASN A 128 5.99 -9.06 -0.44
C ASN A 128 5.88 -8.12 -1.65
N MET A 129 6.81 -8.16 -2.60
CA MET A 129 6.81 -7.35 -3.83
C MET A 129 5.80 -7.88 -4.88
N GLU A 130 4.57 -8.15 -4.45
CA GLU A 130 3.51 -8.76 -5.26
C GLU A 130 2.73 -7.72 -6.08
N LEU A 131 2.58 -6.50 -5.55
CA LEU A 131 1.88 -5.42 -6.22
C LEU A 131 2.77 -4.77 -7.30
N SER A 132 2.25 -4.70 -8.52
CA SER A 132 2.85 -3.99 -9.65
C SER A 132 2.55 -2.49 -9.58
N PHE A 133 3.52 -1.66 -9.98
CA PHE A 133 3.32 -0.22 -10.09
C PHE A 133 2.22 0.13 -11.09
N ASN A 134 2.05 -0.66 -12.16
CA ASN A 134 0.97 -0.46 -13.14
C ASN A 134 -0.42 -0.50 -12.48
N THR A 135 -0.61 -1.31 -11.43
CA THR A 135 -1.86 -1.36 -10.69
C THR A 135 -2.15 -0.05 -9.96
N LEU A 136 -1.12 0.61 -9.43
CA LEU A 136 -1.25 1.96 -8.87
C LEU A 136 -1.64 2.98 -9.95
N GLU A 137 -1.06 2.87 -11.16
CA GLU A 137 -1.44 3.73 -12.29
C GLU A 137 -2.91 3.56 -12.68
N ILE A 138 -3.37 2.31 -12.77
CA ILE A 138 -4.75 1.98 -13.12
C ILE A 138 -5.72 2.61 -12.11
N LEU A 139 -5.45 2.45 -10.81
CA LEU A 139 -6.25 3.07 -9.76
C LEU A 139 -6.21 4.61 -9.84
N ALA A 140 -5.02 5.19 -10.06
CA ALA A 140 -4.85 6.64 -10.17
C ALA A 140 -5.62 7.24 -11.36
N LYS A 141 -5.62 6.57 -12.52
CA LYS A 141 -6.29 7.02 -13.75
C LYS A 141 -7.80 7.20 -13.58
N THR A 142 -8.44 6.48 -12.65
CA THR A 142 -9.88 6.62 -12.37
C THR A 142 -10.25 7.99 -11.78
N GLY A 143 -9.32 8.66 -11.08
CA GLY A 143 -9.55 9.90 -10.35
C GLY A 143 -10.54 9.80 -9.18
N ALA A 144 -10.89 8.58 -8.74
CA ALA A 144 -11.97 8.34 -7.77
C ALA A 144 -11.57 7.55 -6.52
N PHE A 145 -10.31 7.11 -6.44
CA PHE A 145 -9.74 6.36 -5.33
C PHE A 145 -8.93 7.22 -4.36
N ASP A 146 -9.15 6.95 -3.08
CA ASP A 146 -8.16 7.14 -2.02
C ASP A 146 -7.45 5.79 -1.80
N VAL A 147 -6.12 5.76 -1.79
CA VAL A 147 -5.32 4.52 -1.75
C VAL A 147 -4.42 4.53 -0.52
N TRP A 148 -4.56 3.49 0.28
CA TRP A 148 -3.61 3.11 1.32
C TRP A 148 -2.78 1.94 0.82
N TYR A 149 -1.46 2.15 0.66
CA TYR A 149 -0.56 1.12 0.15
C TYR A 149 0.53 0.78 1.16
N LEU A 150 0.62 -0.49 1.56
CA LEU A 150 1.68 -1.01 2.40
C LEU A 150 2.87 -1.50 1.56
N PHE A 151 3.81 -0.61 1.29
CA PHE A 151 5.02 -0.93 0.55
C PHE A 151 5.98 -1.82 1.36
N PRO A 152 6.44 -2.97 0.82
CA PRO A 152 7.27 -3.96 1.52
C PRO A 152 8.75 -3.55 1.59
N LEU A 153 9.04 -2.48 2.35
CA LEU A 153 10.38 -1.87 2.43
C LEU A 153 11.51 -2.86 2.74
N ASN A 154 11.30 -3.79 3.69
CA ASN A 154 12.32 -4.78 4.03
C ASN A 154 12.63 -5.72 2.86
N SER A 155 11.59 -6.21 2.17
CA SER A 155 11.77 -7.07 1.00
C SER A 155 12.42 -6.34 -0.16
N ALA A 156 12.00 -5.11 -0.45
CA ALA A 156 12.62 -4.27 -1.46
C ALA A 156 14.10 -4.00 -1.12
N THR A 157 14.39 -3.63 0.13
CA THR A 157 15.76 -3.39 0.61
C THR A 157 16.65 -4.62 0.50
N ARG A 158 16.13 -5.81 0.77
CA ARG A 158 16.92 -7.06 0.64
C ARG A 158 17.17 -7.45 -0.81
N SER A 159 16.22 -7.13 -1.69
CA SER A 159 16.31 -7.43 -3.13
C SER A 159 17.25 -6.44 -3.84
N LEU A 160 17.27 -5.19 -3.37
CA LEU A 160 18.30 -4.21 -3.71
C LEU A 160 19.58 -4.56 -2.93
N ARG A 161 20.38 -5.49 -3.45
CA ARG A 161 21.65 -5.86 -2.81
C ARG A 161 22.60 -4.66 -2.74
N ASN A 162 23.40 -4.57 -1.67
CA ASN A 162 24.23 -3.38 -1.45
C ASN A 162 25.28 -3.16 -2.54
N ASP A 163 25.75 -4.23 -3.19
CA ASP A 163 26.75 -4.27 -4.26
C ASP A 163 26.15 -4.10 -5.67
N GLY A 164 24.82 -4.06 -5.79
CA GLY A 164 24.13 -3.98 -7.08
C GLY A 164 24.16 -5.27 -7.91
N ASP A 165 24.73 -6.36 -7.37
CA ASP A 165 24.78 -7.68 -8.00
C ASP A 165 23.44 -8.41 -7.84
N ILE A 166 22.47 -8.06 -8.68
CA ILE A 166 21.09 -8.54 -8.62
C ILE A 166 20.86 -9.53 -9.76
N ASP A 167 20.30 -10.71 -9.44
CA ASP A 167 19.91 -11.69 -10.45
C ASP A 167 18.71 -11.19 -11.29
N GLU A 168 18.64 -11.60 -12.55
CA GLU A 168 17.61 -11.16 -13.51
C GLU A 168 16.16 -11.34 -12.98
N PRO A 169 15.76 -12.47 -12.38
CA PRO A 169 14.43 -12.61 -11.77
C PRO A 169 14.15 -11.62 -10.63
N THR A 170 15.16 -11.23 -9.85
CA THR A 170 15.03 -10.19 -8.82
C THR A 170 14.93 -8.80 -9.44
N GLU A 171 15.71 -8.51 -10.48
CA GLU A 171 15.66 -7.26 -11.23
C GLU A 171 14.28 -7.05 -11.88
N GLU A 172 13.70 -8.07 -12.52
CA GLU A 172 12.35 -8.03 -13.07
C GLU A 172 11.28 -7.74 -12.00
N ARG A 173 11.40 -8.34 -10.81
CA ARG A 173 10.48 -8.07 -9.69
C ARG A 173 10.60 -6.62 -9.19
N LEU A 174 11.81 -6.09 -9.11
CA LEU A 174 12.04 -4.69 -8.77
C LEU A 174 11.49 -3.76 -9.85
N ASN A 175 11.66 -4.09 -11.13
CA ASN A 175 11.10 -3.34 -12.24
C ASN A 175 9.56 -3.32 -12.19
N ARG A 176 8.90 -4.42 -11.83
CA ARG A 176 7.45 -4.44 -11.61
C ARG A 176 7.03 -3.61 -10.40
N LEU A 177 7.76 -3.67 -9.29
CA LEU A 177 7.47 -2.92 -8.07
C LEU A 177 7.61 -1.41 -8.26
N PHE A 178 8.68 -0.98 -8.95
CA PHE A 178 9.02 0.42 -9.15
C PHE A 178 8.42 1.01 -10.43
N GLY A 179 8.06 0.16 -11.40
CA GLY A 179 7.38 0.53 -12.65
C GLY A 179 8.30 0.69 -13.86
N ASP A 180 9.61 0.76 -13.65
CA ASP A 180 10.63 0.79 -14.71
C ASP A 180 11.99 0.34 -14.14
N ASN A 181 13.07 0.53 -14.89
CA ASN A 181 14.44 0.21 -14.51
C ASN A 181 15.27 1.42 -14.03
N ASP A 182 14.67 2.61 -13.90
CA ASP A 182 15.41 3.84 -13.57
C ASP A 182 15.96 3.82 -12.13
N TRP A 183 15.35 3.00 -11.26
CA TRP A 183 15.73 2.86 -9.86
C TRP A 183 17.19 2.45 -9.67
N LYS A 184 17.80 1.74 -10.63
CA LYS A 184 19.20 1.32 -10.54
C LYS A 184 20.13 2.53 -10.53
N GLU A 185 19.87 3.50 -11.40
CA GLU A 185 20.64 4.75 -11.45
C GLU A 185 20.29 5.68 -10.27
N LYS A 186 19.04 5.66 -9.80
CA LYS A 186 18.59 6.55 -8.72
C LYS A 186 19.00 6.07 -7.32
N LEU A 187 19.09 4.76 -7.11
CA LEU A 187 19.31 4.13 -5.81
C LEU A 187 20.71 3.56 -5.61
N TYR A 188 21.59 3.65 -6.61
CA TYR A 188 23.00 3.30 -6.48
C TYR A 188 23.90 4.48 -6.82
N TYR A 189 25.13 4.42 -6.33
CA TYR A 189 26.21 5.33 -6.71
C TYR A 189 27.53 4.56 -6.76
N GLU A 190 28.49 5.06 -7.52
CA GLU A 190 29.81 4.46 -7.61
C GLU A 190 30.66 4.77 -6.36
N ASN A 191 31.36 3.77 -5.84
CA ASN A 191 32.29 3.93 -4.73
C ASN A 191 33.59 4.60 -5.19
N PRO A 192 33.89 5.86 -4.77
CA PRO A 192 35.09 6.56 -5.22
C PRO A 192 36.39 5.94 -4.70
N GLN A 193 36.34 5.17 -3.61
CA GLN A 193 37.53 4.67 -2.90
C GLN A 193 38.05 3.32 -3.43
N MET A 194 37.24 2.54 -4.16
CA MET A 194 37.62 1.19 -4.64
C MET A 194 38.02 1.13 -6.12
N ASN A 195 37.87 2.24 -6.87
CA ASN A 195 38.27 2.34 -8.28
C ASN A 195 39.78 2.12 -8.54
N PHE A 196 40.61 2.00 -7.52
CA PHE A 196 42.07 1.83 -7.66
C PHE A 196 42.56 0.38 -7.65
N LEU A 197 41.77 -0.60 -7.18
CA LEU A 197 42.31 -1.94 -6.91
C LEU A 197 41.59 -3.12 -7.55
N ASN A 198 40.32 -3.04 -7.98
CA ASN A 198 39.63 -4.17 -8.65
C ASN A 198 38.55 -3.69 -9.65
N ASN A 199 38.52 -4.31 -10.83
CA ASN A 199 37.53 -4.10 -11.91
C ASN A 199 36.26 -4.94 -11.70
N GLU A 200 35.66 -4.93 -10.51
CA GLU A 200 34.37 -5.58 -10.26
C GLU A 200 33.37 -4.57 -9.69
N ASN A 201 32.11 -4.65 -10.12
CA ASN A 201 31.03 -3.69 -9.92
C ASN A 201 31.13 -2.84 -8.64
N ASN A 202 31.52 -1.57 -8.79
CA ASN A 202 31.75 -0.63 -7.69
C ASN A 202 30.48 0.09 -7.22
N LEU A 203 29.31 -0.56 -7.27
CA LEU A 203 28.06 0.07 -6.87
C LEU A 203 27.82 -0.07 -5.37
N ILE A 204 27.34 1.03 -4.77
CA ILE A 204 26.83 1.06 -3.40
C ILE A 204 25.38 1.51 -3.44
N ARG A 205 24.49 0.72 -2.83
CA ARG A 205 23.10 1.09 -2.64
C ARG A 205 22.93 2.23 -1.62
N LYS A 206 22.07 3.17 -1.96
CA LYS A 206 21.57 4.24 -1.08
C LYS A 206 20.72 3.71 0.09
N ASP A 207 20.46 4.56 1.06
CA ASP A 207 19.81 4.14 2.30
C ASP A 207 18.29 3.88 2.15
N GLN A 208 17.63 3.43 3.22
CA GLN A 208 16.18 3.19 3.18
C GLN A 208 15.35 4.47 3.05
N LYS A 209 15.86 5.63 3.45
CA LYS A 209 15.20 6.92 3.26
C LYS A 209 15.22 7.30 1.79
N ASP A 210 16.33 7.04 1.09
CA ASP A 210 16.43 7.26 -0.35
C ASP A 210 15.43 6.39 -1.11
N ILE A 211 15.28 5.11 -0.74
CA ILE A 211 14.24 4.22 -1.29
C ILE A 211 12.84 4.79 -1.04
N CYS A 212 12.56 5.25 0.18
CA CYS A 212 11.29 5.87 0.56
C CYS A 212 10.99 7.11 -0.29
N CYS A 213 11.98 8.00 -0.47
CA CYS A 213 11.85 9.23 -1.25
C CYS A 213 11.68 8.92 -2.74
N TYR A 214 12.48 8.00 -3.28
CA TYR A 214 12.36 7.54 -4.67
C TYR A 214 10.95 7.02 -4.94
N PHE A 215 10.45 6.09 -4.12
CA PHE A 215 9.14 5.50 -4.34
C PHE A 215 8.01 6.51 -4.16
N LYS A 216 8.14 7.43 -3.20
CA LYS A 216 7.19 8.54 -3.04
C LYS A 216 7.12 9.40 -4.31
N ASN A 217 8.28 9.83 -4.82
CA ASN A 217 8.36 10.64 -6.03
C ASN A 217 7.76 9.90 -7.22
N LYS A 218 7.99 8.58 -7.31
CA LYS A 218 7.39 7.73 -8.32
C LYS A 218 5.86 7.68 -8.21
N MET A 219 5.30 7.55 -7.01
CA MET A 219 3.84 7.65 -6.82
C MET A 219 3.29 9.05 -7.17
N GLU A 220 4.05 10.12 -6.94
CA GLU A 220 3.65 11.50 -7.27
C GLU A 220 3.61 11.77 -8.79
N THR A 221 4.21 10.92 -9.62
CA THR A 221 4.05 11.04 -11.08
C THR A 221 2.68 10.57 -11.56
N VAL A 222 1.95 9.78 -10.75
CA VAL A 222 0.67 9.17 -11.13
C VAL A 222 -0.50 9.67 -10.27
N PHE A 223 -0.28 9.90 -8.97
CA PHE A 223 -1.30 10.44 -8.06
C PHE A 223 -1.11 11.96 -7.89
N PRO A 224 -2.19 12.77 -8.04
CA PRO A 224 -2.16 14.20 -7.76
C PRO A 224 -1.70 14.56 -6.35
N SER A 225 -1.87 13.66 -5.37
CA SER A 225 -1.41 13.90 -4.01
C SER A 225 -0.95 12.61 -3.33
N VAL A 226 0.23 12.65 -2.71
CA VAL A 226 0.81 11.55 -1.94
C VAL A 226 1.36 12.10 -0.63
N SER A 227 0.93 11.52 0.50
CA SER A 227 1.40 11.89 1.83
C SER A 227 2.72 11.18 2.17
N CYS A 228 3.48 11.76 3.12
CA CYS A 228 4.65 11.09 3.68
C CYS A 228 4.22 9.77 4.37
N PRO A 229 4.90 8.64 4.10
CA PRO A 229 4.46 7.36 4.63
C PRO A 229 4.79 7.21 6.12
N ILE A 230 3.99 6.36 6.79
CA ILE A 230 4.33 5.90 8.14
C ILE A 230 5.35 4.77 8.03
N CYS A 231 6.44 4.87 8.80
CA CYS A 231 7.40 3.77 8.94
C CYS A 231 6.87 2.73 9.94
N LEU A 232 6.53 1.55 9.44
CA LEU A 232 6.12 0.43 10.27
C LEU A 232 7.32 -0.46 10.58
N LYS A 233 7.58 -0.69 11.88
CA LYS A 233 8.77 -1.39 12.38
C LYS A 233 8.42 -2.70 13.08
N ASN A 234 9.36 -3.63 13.11
CA ASN A 234 9.26 -4.83 13.94
C ASN A 234 9.55 -4.53 15.43
N SER A 235 9.50 -5.55 16.28
CA SER A 235 9.83 -5.46 17.71
C SER A 235 11.26 -4.98 17.98
N ASN A 236 12.18 -5.25 17.05
CA ASN A 236 13.59 -4.84 17.12
C ASN A 236 13.83 -3.43 16.53
N LYS A 237 12.76 -2.65 16.29
CA LYS A 237 12.78 -1.31 15.67
C LYS A 237 13.32 -1.27 14.23
N ALA A 238 13.50 -2.42 13.57
CA ALA A 238 13.89 -2.46 12.16
C ALA A 238 12.69 -2.10 11.25
N PRO A 239 12.84 -1.20 10.27
CA PRO A 239 11.80 -0.87 9.30
C PRO A 239 11.38 -2.11 8.48
N LEU A 240 10.08 -2.40 8.49
CA LEU A 240 9.49 -3.50 7.71
C LEU A 240 8.72 -2.98 6.49
N PHE A 241 7.86 -2.01 6.71
CA PHE A 241 6.93 -1.50 5.70
C PHE A 241 6.83 0.02 5.74
N LEU A 242 6.42 0.59 4.62
CA LEU A 242 6.02 1.99 4.50
C LEU A 242 4.53 2.03 4.15
N LEU A 243 3.71 2.62 5.01
CA LEU A 243 2.28 2.81 4.73
C LEU A 243 2.07 4.16 4.04
N TYR A 244 1.93 4.14 2.72
CA TYR A 244 1.65 5.30 1.89
C TYR A 244 0.14 5.59 1.84
N PHE A 245 -0.17 6.87 1.75
CA PHE A 245 -1.52 7.35 1.45
C PHE A 245 -1.47 8.23 0.21
N ALA A 246 -2.32 7.93 -0.77
CA ALA A 246 -2.39 8.65 -2.03
C ALA A 246 -3.84 8.92 -2.44
N VAL A 247 -4.06 10.05 -3.11
CA VAL A 247 -5.39 10.50 -3.56
C VAL A 247 -5.33 10.70 -5.06
N SER A 248 -6.18 9.99 -5.80
CA SER A 248 -6.27 10.09 -7.26
C SER A 248 -7.09 11.28 -7.75
N ASN A 249 -7.96 11.82 -6.89
CA ASN A 249 -8.84 12.93 -7.25
C ASN A 249 -8.04 14.21 -7.53
N LYS A 250 -8.30 14.83 -8.69
CA LYS A 250 -7.62 16.05 -9.15
C LYS A 250 -8.12 17.34 -8.48
N ASP A 251 -9.26 17.29 -7.77
CA ASP A 251 -9.79 18.45 -7.07
C ASP A 251 -8.97 18.80 -5.83
N ASN A 252 -8.44 20.02 -5.78
CA ASN A 252 -7.58 20.50 -4.69
C ASN A 252 -8.29 20.52 -3.32
N LYS A 253 -9.61 20.72 -3.26
CA LYS A 253 -10.35 20.71 -1.97
C LYS A 253 -10.50 19.27 -1.46
N ALA A 254 -10.79 18.33 -2.36
CA ALA A 254 -10.84 16.90 -2.04
C ALA A 254 -9.48 16.40 -1.53
N GLN A 255 -8.39 16.75 -2.23
CA GLN A 255 -7.03 16.42 -1.81
C GLN A 255 -6.71 16.99 -0.41
N ARG A 256 -6.99 18.28 -0.18
CA ARG A 256 -6.76 18.91 1.12
C ARG A 256 -7.54 18.25 2.24
N LEU A 257 -8.81 17.91 2.01
CA LEU A 257 -9.64 17.23 3.00
C LEU A 257 -9.08 15.84 3.35
N ALA A 258 -8.81 15.03 2.34
CA ALA A 258 -8.25 13.68 2.50
C ALA A 258 -6.89 13.73 3.23
N ASN A 259 -6.00 14.62 2.80
CA ASN A 259 -4.70 14.81 3.45
C ASN A 259 -4.81 15.32 4.88
N ASN A 260 -5.76 16.21 5.19
CA ASN A 260 -5.97 16.67 6.57
C ASN A 260 -6.41 15.51 7.48
N ILE A 261 -7.31 14.66 6.99
CA ILE A 261 -7.75 13.45 7.71
C ILE A 261 -6.56 12.51 7.92
N ALA A 262 -5.86 12.16 6.83
CA ALA A 262 -4.73 11.25 6.87
C ALA A 262 -3.62 11.79 7.79
N ASN A 263 -3.20 13.04 7.60
CA ASN A 263 -2.16 13.66 8.41
C ASN A 263 -2.55 13.77 9.88
N HIS A 264 -3.82 14.04 10.22
CA HIS A 264 -4.26 14.05 11.62
C HIS A 264 -4.12 12.66 12.28
N ILE A 265 -4.39 11.59 11.52
CA ILE A 265 -4.23 10.21 11.98
C ILE A 265 -2.74 9.83 12.06
N ILE A 266 -1.93 10.30 11.10
CA ILE A 266 -0.49 10.02 10.97
C ILE A 266 0.35 10.77 12.01
N ASN A 267 0.01 12.03 12.38
CA ASN A 267 0.83 12.97 13.17
C ASN A 267 1.16 12.55 14.61
N LYS A 268 0.87 11.29 14.98
CA LYS A 268 1.19 10.69 16.28
C LYS A 268 2.12 9.48 16.19
N LYS A 269 2.58 9.08 14.99
CA LYS A 269 3.37 7.86 14.79
C LYS A 269 4.55 8.14 13.83
N GLN A 270 5.72 7.57 14.14
CA GLN A 270 7.01 7.84 13.49
C GLN A 270 6.92 7.75 11.95
N THR A 271 6.97 8.89 11.26
CA THR A 271 7.16 8.96 9.81
C THR A 271 8.66 8.87 9.50
N PHE A 272 9.02 8.28 8.35
CA PHE A 272 10.28 8.71 7.75
C PHE A 272 10.06 10.18 7.39
N VAL A 273 10.93 11.06 7.89
CA VAL A 273 10.90 12.45 7.44
C VAL A 273 11.22 12.40 5.96
N CYS A 274 10.21 12.57 5.09
CA CYS A 274 10.43 12.93 3.69
C CYS A 274 10.95 14.37 3.69
N GLY A 275 12.18 14.55 4.16
CA GLY A 275 12.92 15.76 3.89
C GLY A 275 13.11 15.77 2.38
N THR A 276 12.61 16.82 1.74
CA THR A 276 12.87 17.10 0.33
C THR A 276 14.39 16.99 0.12
N PRO A 277 14.91 16.09 -0.73
CA PRO A 277 16.34 16.06 -1.07
C PRO A 277 16.68 17.19 -2.05
N GLN A 278 16.21 18.40 -1.77
CA GLN A 278 16.52 19.64 -2.48
C GLN A 278 16.58 20.79 -1.47
N LYS A 279 17.66 20.78 -0.67
CA LYS A 279 18.33 21.93 -0.04
C LYS A 279 19.48 21.41 0.83
N MET A 280 20.32 20.59 0.24
CA MET A 280 21.70 20.41 0.70
C MET A 280 22.56 20.55 -0.54
N ILE A 281 23.41 21.58 -0.52
CA ILE A 281 24.14 22.25 -1.60
C ILE A 281 23.34 23.42 -2.18
#